data_AF-A0A849TMT6-F1
#
_entry.id   AF-A0A849TMT6-F1
#
_cell.length_a   1.000
_cell.length_b   1.000
_cell.length_c   1.000
_cell.angle_alpha   90.00
_cell.angle_beta   90.00
_cell.angle_gamma   90.00
#
_symmetry.space_group_name_H-M   'P 1'
#
loop_
_entity.id
_entity.type
_entity.pdbx_description
1 polymer ?
#
loop_
_entity_poly.entity_id
_entity_poly.type
_entity_poly.pdbx_seq_one_letter_code
_entity_poly.pdbx_strand_id
1 'polypeptide(L)'
;MIRAIRSYITSLKASRLFGRAGRLRDAGRKEEALNVARQSLTVLREPWVVRLRPAEGSVLLCTTMLVEQVATELNQHGADNDDLADALAYLKSLPPGSELEIFGSEEWVPYLESRLKIKGQTNAV
;
A
#
# COMPACT_ATOMS: atom_id res chain seq x y z
N MET A 1 -4.21 22.65 -11.09
CA MET A 1 -2.73 22.66 -10.98
C MET A 1 -2.25 22.48 -9.53
N ILE A 2 -2.72 23.29 -8.56
CA ILE A 2 -2.31 23.24 -7.15
C ILE A 2 -2.55 21.85 -6.50
N ARG A 3 -3.71 21.22 -6.73
CA ARG A 3 -4.02 19.88 -6.20
C ARG A 3 -3.04 18.81 -6.70
N ALA A 4 -2.69 18.83 -7.99
CA ALA A 4 -1.77 17.87 -8.58
C ALA A 4 -0.36 17.98 -7.99
N ILE A 5 0.15 19.20 -7.82
CA ILE A 5 1.45 19.47 -7.20
C ILE A 5 1.43 18.99 -5.73
N ARG A 6 0.38 19.34 -4.99
CA ARG A 6 0.22 18.92 -3.59
C ARG A 6 0.15 17.40 -3.45
N SER A 7 -0.57 16.73 -4.34
CA SER A 7 -0.66 15.26 -4.41
C SER A 7 0.72 14.65 -4.63
N TYR A 8 1.46 15.13 -5.64
CA TYR A 8 2.81 14.64 -5.95
C TYR A 8 3.81 14.89 -4.81
N ILE A 9 3.80 16.07 -4.18
CA ILE A 9 4.66 16.33 -3.01
C ILE A 9 4.31 15.38 -1.85
N THR A 10 3.02 15.05 -1.69
CA THR A 10 2.57 14.11 -0.66
C THR A 10 3.07 12.69 -0.96
N SER A 11 3.04 12.26 -2.21
CA SER A 11 3.59 10.94 -2.60
C SER A 11 5.10 10.86 -2.42
N LEU A 12 5.85 11.94 -2.66
CA LEU A 12 7.30 11.96 -2.37
C LEU A 12 7.59 11.79 -0.87
N LYS A 13 6.78 12.40 0.00
CA LYS A 13 6.89 12.21 1.47
C LYS A 13 6.61 10.76 1.86
N ALA A 14 5.54 10.18 1.32
CA ALA A 14 5.20 8.77 1.53
C ALA A 14 6.31 7.84 1.01
N SER A 15 6.86 8.11 -0.19
CA SER A 15 7.96 7.34 -0.78
C SER A 15 9.21 7.32 0.11
N ARG A 16 9.55 8.47 0.73
CA ARG A 16 10.65 8.53 1.70
C ARG A 16 10.40 7.65 2.94
N LEU A 17 9.16 7.62 3.43
CA LEU A 17 8.76 6.76 4.54
C LEU A 17 8.82 5.28 4.14
N PHE A 18 8.27 4.92 2.97
CA PHE A 18 8.38 3.58 2.40
C PHE A 18 9.83 3.12 2.30
N GLY A 19 10.73 3.93 1.72
CA GLY A 19 12.14 3.59 1.61
C GLY A 19 12.83 3.44 2.97
N ARG A 20 12.41 4.20 3.99
CA ARG A 20 12.90 4.02 5.37
C ARG A 20 12.37 2.72 5.99
N ALA A 21 11.11 2.39 5.78
CA ALA A 21 10.51 1.15 6.26
C ALA A 21 11.20 -0.08 5.65
N GLY A 22 11.49 -0.06 4.34
CA GLY A 22 12.28 -1.09 3.66
C GLY A 22 13.64 -1.31 4.33
N ARG A 23 14.43 -0.24 4.51
CA ARG A 23 15.73 -0.33 5.21
C ARG A 23 15.63 -0.86 6.64
N LEU A 24 14.57 -0.52 7.37
CA LEU A 24 14.34 -1.04 8.72
C LEU A 24 14.03 -2.54 8.69
N ARG A 25 13.22 -3.00 7.74
CA ARG A 25 12.92 -4.42 7.54
C ARG A 25 14.19 -5.19 7.21
N ASP A 26 15.01 -4.68 6.29
CA ASP A 26 16.27 -5.32 5.86
C ASP A 26 17.26 -5.43 7.03
N ALA A 27 17.22 -4.48 7.97
CA ALA A 27 17.99 -4.51 9.21
C ALA A 27 17.37 -5.40 10.32
N GLY A 28 16.31 -6.14 10.02
CA GLY A 28 15.60 -7.00 10.99
C GLY A 28 14.69 -6.27 11.97
N ARG A 29 14.56 -4.95 11.88
CA ARG A 29 13.75 -4.10 12.79
C ARG A 29 12.29 -4.06 12.34
N LYS A 30 11.65 -5.23 12.32
CA LYS A 30 10.33 -5.44 11.71
C LYS A 30 9.21 -4.59 12.32
N GLU A 31 9.15 -4.45 13.65
CA GLU A 31 8.11 -3.64 14.30
C GLU A 31 8.20 -2.17 13.90
N GLU A 32 9.42 -1.62 13.86
CA GLU A 32 9.65 -0.25 13.42
C GLU A 32 9.36 -0.07 11.93
N ALA A 33 9.73 -1.06 11.11
CA ALA A 33 9.42 -1.07 9.69
C ALA A 33 7.90 -0.98 9.48
N LEU A 34 7.13 -1.80 10.18
CA LEU A 34 5.66 -1.80 10.12
C LEU A 34 5.07 -0.46 10.54
N ASN A 35 5.55 0.13 11.63
CA ASN A 35 5.09 1.43 12.11
C ASN A 35 5.37 2.55 11.10
N VAL A 36 6.57 2.58 10.51
CA VAL A 36 6.93 3.58 9.49
C VAL A 36 6.13 3.36 8.19
N ALA A 37 5.87 2.12 7.79
CA ALA A 37 5.06 1.81 6.62
C ALA A 37 3.60 2.25 6.80
N ARG A 38 3.01 2.05 7.99
CA ARG A 38 1.67 2.57 8.33
C ARG A 38 1.62 4.10 8.29
N GLN A 39 2.67 4.79 8.71
CA GLN A 39 2.77 6.25 8.58
C GLN A 39 2.78 6.69 7.10
N SER A 40 3.43 5.94 6.21
CA SER A 40 3.39 6.18 4.77
C SER A 40 1.97 6.10 4.22
N LEU A 41 1.21 5.05 4.59
CA LEU A 41 -0.20 4.92 4.20
C LEU A 41 -1.06 6.06 4.75
N THR A 42 -0.86 6.44 6.01
CA THR A 42 -1.58 7.56 6.64
C THR A 42 -1.41 8.86 5.84
N VAL A 43 -0.21 9.14 5.34
CA VAL A 43 0.07 10.31 4.49
C VAL A 43 -0.66 10.24 3.14
N LEU A 44 -0.80 9.04 2.57
CA LEU A 44 -1.49 8.82 1.29
C LEU A 44 -3.03 8.87 1.41
N ARG A 45 -3.57 8.78 2.63
CA ARG A 45 -5.01 8.91 2.89
C ARG A 45 -5.53 10.34 2.82
N GLU A 46 -4.65 11.33 2.80
CA GLU A 46 -5.05 12.73 2.70
C GLU A 46 -5.95 13.00 1.48
N PRO A 47 -7.03 13.81 1.61
CA PRO A 47 -8.09 13.90 0.60
C PRO A 47 -7.67 14.54 -0.72
N TRP A 48 -6.53 15.24 -0.72
CA TRP A 48 -5.98 15.85 -1.94
C TRP A 48 -5.15 14.87 -2.78
N VAL A 49 -4.78 13.70 -2.24
CA VAL A 49 -3.98 12.69 -2.94
C VAL A 49 -4.82 12.02 -4.03
N VAL A 50 -4.27 11.94 -5.24
CA VAL A 50 -4.91 11.29 -6.39
C VAL A 50 -4.30 9.90 -6.57
N ARG A 51 -4.85 8.92 -5.83
CA ARG A 51 -4.23 7.59 -5.61
C ARG A 51 -4.09 6.72 -6.86
N LEU A 52 -4.81 7.01 -7.94
CA LEU A 52 -4.67 6.28 -9.22
C LEU A 52 -3.59 6.86 -10.15
N ARG A 53 -2.93 7.96 -9.78
CA ARG A 53 -1.82 8.48 -10.59
C ARG A 53 -0.56 7.64 -10.38
N PRO A 54 0.33 7.52 -11.38
CA PRO A 54 1.46 6.61 -11.29
C PRO A 54 2.37 6.80 -10.06
N ALA A 55 2.68 8.03 -9.69
CA ALA A 55 3.56 8.30 -8.55
C ALA A 55 2.89 7.98 -7.20
N GLU A 56 1.64 8.39 -7.01
CA GLU A 56 0.85 8.13 -5.82
C GLU A 56 0.51 6.64 -5.67
N GLY A 57 -0.01 6.04 -6.74
CA GLY A 57 -0.49 4.67 -6.77
C GLY A 57 0.62 3.65 -6.61
N SER A 58 1.78 3.87 -7.22
CA SER A 58 2.94 2.98 -7.01
C SER A 58 3.37 2.96 -5.55
N VAL A 59 3.55 4.13 -4.91
CA VAL A 59 3.93 4.20 -3.49
C VAL A 59 2.86 3.58 -2.60
N LEU A 60 1.58 3.81 -2.91
CA LEU A 60 0.46 3.19 -2.21
C LEU A 60 0.53 1.67 -2.28
N LEU A 61 0.58 1.10 -3.49
CA LEU A 61 0.64 -0.33 -3.72
C LEU A 61 1.84 -0.97 -3.00
N CYS A 62 3.04 -0.43 -3.20
CA CYS A 62 4.26 -0.94 -2.58
C CYS A 62 4.18 -0.90 -1.05
N THR A 63 3.66 0.20 -0.50
CA THR A 63 3.55 0.36 0.96
C THR A 63 2.51 -0.60 1.53
N THR A 64 1.36 -0.75 0.88
CA THR A 64 0.31 -1.70 1.28
C THR A 64 0.86 -3.13 1.33
N MET A 65 1.57 -3.55 0.29
CA MET A 65 2.21 -4.88 0.24
C MET A 65 3.25 -5.06 1.37
N LEU A 66 4.09 -4.05 1.60
CA LEU A 66 5.07 -4.08 2.69
C LEU A 66 4.40 -4.22 4.06
N VAL A 67 3.29 -3.50 4.28
CA VAL A 67 2.51 -3.59 5.53
C VAL A 67 1.91 -4.99 5.67
N GLU A 68 1.26 -5.55 4.66
CA GLU A 68 0.66 -6.89 4.72
C GLU A 68 1.72 -7.97 4.99
N GLN A 69 2.87 -7.91 4.32
CA GLN A 69 3.98 -8.85 4.54
C GLN A 69 4.52 -8.77 5.97
N VAL A 70 4.94 -7.57 6.41
CA VAL A 70 5.59 -7.42 7.72
C VAL A 70 4.59 -7.67 8.86
N ALA A 71 3.33 -7.26 8.71
CA ALA A 71 2.30 -7.55 9.69
C ALA A 71 2.04 -9.06 9.82
N THR A 72 2.00 -9.79 8.69
CA THR A 72 1.87 -11.26 8.70
C THR A 72 3.05 -11.91 9.43
N GLU A 73 4.29 -11.49 9.13
CA GLU A 73 5.50 -11.97 9.81
C GLU A 73 5.50 -11.71 11.32
N LEU A 74 4.81 -10.65 11.78
CA LEU A 74 4.69 -10.27 13.19
C LEU A 74 3.39 -10.76 13.84
N ASN A 75 2.53 -11.49 13.12
CA ASN A 75 1.18 -11.86 13.56
C ASN A 75 0.33 -10.66 14.04
N GLN A 76 0.42 -9.55 13.30
CA GLN A 76 -0.33 -8.31 13.56
C GLN A 76 -1.35 -8.02 12.46
N HIS A 77 -2.25 -7.06 12.71
CA HIS A 77 -3.16 -6.55 11.68
C HIS A 77 -2.38 -5.81 10.58
N GLY A 78 -2.70 -6.09 9.32
CA GLY A 78 -2.06 -5.45 8.18
C GLY A 78 -2.63 -4.07 7.85
N ALA A 79 -2.74 -3.77 6.56
CA ALA A 79 -3.24 -2.50 6.04
C ALA A 79 -4.77 -2.41 6.21
N ASP A 80 -5.26 -1.17 6.26
CA ASP A 80 -6.70 -0.90 6.38
C ASP A 80 -7.40 -1.19 5.05
N ASN A 81 -8.70 -1.48 5.12
CA ASN A 81 -9.50 -1.83 3.95
C ASN A 81 -9.47 -0.77 2.84
N ASP A 82 -9.44 0.51 3.20
CA ASP A 82 -9.40 1.58 2.22
C ASP A 82 -8.07 1.55 1.44
N ASP A 83 -6.95 1.27 2.12
CA ASP A 83 -5.65 1.14 1.44
C ASP A 83 -5.60 -0.12 0.58
N LEU A 84 -6.20 -1.23 1.04
CA LEU A 84 -6.31 -2.47 0.27
C LEU A 84 -7.14 -2.25 -1.00
N ALA A 85 -8.28 -1.56 -0.87
CA ALA A 85 -9.17 -1.26 -1.99
C ALA A 85 -8.51 -0.32 -3.00
N ASP A 86 -7.85 0.75 -2.53
CA ASP A 86 -7.15 1.70 -3.40
C ASP A 86 -5.93 1.05 -4.08
N ALA A 87 -5.18 0.20 -3.36
CA ALA A 87 -4.06 -0.56 -3.94
C ALA A 87 -4.53 -1.56 -5.01
N LEU A 88 -5.62 -2.28 -4.75
CA LEU A 88 -6.23 -3.19 -5.72
C LEU A 88 -6.76 -2.44 -6.94
N ALA A 89 -7.40 -1.28 -6.74
CA ALA A 89 -7.88 -0.45 -7.83
C ALA A 89 -6.73 0.07 -8.70
N TYR A 90 -5.62 0.49 -8.08
CA TYR A 90 -4.43 0.90 -8.82
C TYR A 90 -3.81 -0.27 -9.59
N LEU A 91 -3.65 -1.43 -8.94
CA LEU A 91 -3.09 -2.63 -9.57
C LEU A 91 -3.89 -3.03 -10.82
N LYS A 92 -5.22 -3.06 -10.72
CA LYS A 92 -6.14 -3.34 -11.85
C LYS A 92 -6.15 -2.25 -12.94
N SER A 93 -5.66 -1.05 -12.64
CA SER A 93 -5.57 0.04 -13.63
C SER A 93 -4.29 -0.02 -14.47
N LEU A 94 -3.33 -0.86 -14.09
CA LEU A 94 -2.09 -1.02 -14.84
C LEU A 94 -2.35 -1.72 -16.18
N PRO A 95 -1.57 -1.40 -17.24
CA PRO A 95 -1.67 -2.12 -18.50
C PRO A 95 -1.47 -3.64 -18.31
N PRO A 96 -2.13 -4.48 -19.14
CA PRO A 96 -1.90 -5.91 -19.12
C PRO A 96 -0.41 -6.24 -19.29
N GLY A 97 0.13 -7.12 -18.45
CA GLY A 97 1.53 -7.52 -18.48
C GLY A 97 2.47 -6.66 -17.62
N SER A 98 2.10 -5.43 -17.24
CA SER A 98 2.92 -4.61 -16.34
C SER A 98 2.97 -5.18 -14.91
N GLU A 99 1.94 -5.90 -14.51
CA GLU A 99 1.84 -6.44 -13.16
C GLU A 99 2.95 -7.49 -12.89
N LEU A 100 3.29 -8.27 -13.93
CA LEU A 100 4.32 -9.31 -13.90
C LEU A 100 5.73 -8.73 -13.66
N GLU A 101 6.01 -7.56 -14.23
CA GLU A 101 7.34 -6.93 -14.12
C GLU A 101 7.57 -6.26 -12.78
N ILE A 102 6.50 -5.78 -12.13
CA ILE A 102 6.68 -4.87 -11.01
C ILE A 102 6.79 -5.65 -9.69
N PHE A 103 6.12 -6.80 -9.49
CA PHE A 103 6.12 -7.45 -8.15
C PHE A 103 5.89 -8.98 -8.08
N GLY A 104 5.84 -9.73 -9.18
CA GLY A 104 5.31 -11.11 -9.11
C GLY A 104 3.83 -11.09 -8.71
N SER A 105 3.06 -10.22 -9.36
CA SER A 105 1.70 -9.79 -8.97
C SER A 105 0.61 -10.85 -9.00
N GLU A 106 0.86 -12.04 -9.57
CA GLU A 106 -0.16 -13.09 -9.72
C GLU A 106 -0.79 -13.47 -8.38
N GLU A 107 -0.02 -13.37 -7.29
CA GLU A 107 -0.47 -13.71 -5.95
C GLU A 107 -1.18 -12.55 -5.23
N TRP A 108 -0.88 -11.31 -5.62
CA TRP A 108 -1.34 -10.12 -4.88
C TRP A 108 -2.79 -9.74 -5.20
N VAL A 109 -3.23 -9.83 -6.46
CA VAL A 109 -4.64 -9.56 -6.79
C VAL A 109 -5.57 -10.51 -6.02
N PRO A 110 -5.39 -11.85 -6.08
CA PRO A 110 -6.23 -12.78 -5.32
C PRO A 110 -6.13 -12.57 -3.80
N TYR A 111 -4.94 -12.27 -3.29
CA TYR A 111 -4.74 -12.01 -1.86
C TYR A 111 -5.53 -10.79 -1.38
N LEU A 112 -5.40 -9.65 -2.06
CA LEU A 112 -6.09 -8.41 -1.69
C LEU A 112 -7.62 -8.58 -1.79
N GLU A 113 -8.11 -9.27 -2.82
CA GLU A 113 -9.54 -9.59 -2.93
C GLU A 113 -10.04 -10.48 -1.79
N SER A 114 -9.26 -11.48 -1.39
CA SER A 114 -9.63 -12.36 -0.27
C SER A 114 -9.67 -11.59 1.06
N ARG A 115 -8.69 -10.72 1.31
CA ARG A 115 -8.60 -9.88 2.52
C ARG A 115 -9.80 -8.94 2.66
N LEU A 116 -10.27 -8.38 1.55
CA LEU A 116 -11.47 -7.54 1.51
C LEU A 116 -12.77 -8.35 1.71
N LYS A 117 -12.87 -9.56 1.13
CA LYS A 117 -14.05 -10.44 1.28
C LYS A 117 -14.24 -10.97 2.71
N ILE A 118 -13.16 -11.39 3.37
CA ILE A 118 -13.20 -11.94 4.74
C ILE A 118 -13.91 -10.96 5.70
N LYS A 119 -13.58 -9.67 5.62
CA LYS A 119 -14.18 -8.65 6.51
C LYS A 119 -15.61 -8.25 6.12
N GLY A 120 -15.97 -8.35 4.84
CA GLY A 120 -17.36 -8.18 4.39
C GLY A 120 -18.32 -9.22 4.99
N GLN A 121 -17.81 -10.43 5.27
CA GLN A 121 -18.56 -11.48 5.97
C GLN A 121 -18.54 -11.33 7.49
N THR A 122 -17.46 -10.78 8.08
CA THR A 122 -17.38 -10.53 9.53
C THR A 122 -18.34 -9.44 10.02
N ASN A 123 -18.71 -8.48 9.15
CA ASN A 123 -19.65 -7.40 9.47
C ASN A 123 -21.13 -7.74 9.21
N ALA A 124 -21.43 -8.98 8.79
CA ALA A 124 -22.78 -9.43 8.43
C ALA A 124 -23.46 -10.29 9.53
N VAL A 125 -22.97 -10.21 10.78
CA VAL A 125 -23.50 -10.93 11.94
C VAL A 125 -23.83 -9.95 13.06
#